data_AF-A0A084BCB7-F1
#
_entry.id   AF-A0A084BCB7-F1
#
_cell.length_a   1.000
_cell.length_b   1.000
_cell.length_c   1.000
_cell.angle_alpha   90.00
_cell.angle_beta   90.00
_cell.angle_gamma   90.00
#
_symmetry.space_group_name_H-M   'P 1'
#
loop_
_entity.id
_entity.type
_entity.pdbx_description
1 polymer ?
#
loop_
_entity_poly.entity_id
_entity_poly.type
_entity_poly.pdbx_seq_one_letter_code
_entity_poly.pdbx_strand_id
1 'polypeptide(L)'
;MSYELPIHPTLSETQSDSIPPPATASLVDILLNSIVLTHTVPYLSISSLLNLAATSRTIHDILHHSPGVFRHLDLSTVKAAQFQISRIDRGGETWRNVQLDEHLTEDEFYSGPLRGVFSILQRRDILRNVQTLILDGLSVTSDLCHDIINDPSFNVRILSIRDVKNLNHGKLRGTLQYACRPNRPEGMPKLQALYVFGSKGVTAPATTTPTAASISAFLNQKSHQVLSSSLQHQGDPWWSRKGKIVNKRIIDEWIGCLQACEGIVAFDAVLCKGPRHSTARHNTAAVATFAVPPCKSCNLAPEGIVEPNAPIHPAYLPLLSPPPIMSSSLRAATKPIGCAEAFVARCFDCLRERYCASCNKWWCESCYTVPSVSTAAAENVHIVDGDSDGEGWNLSDDPEAELPAHLKIKARISKSCWECGSNCEDCITQTQKCCKKCRGGYCTVHNEGSCSSYCDWCVSRGRGLAGGHQRQLRA
;
A
#
# COMPACT_ATOMS: atom_id res chain seq x y z
N MET A 1 -7.25 94.91 -9.81
CA MET A 1 -6.66 93.59 -10.16
C MET A 1 -5.74 93.24 -9.02
N SER A 2 -6.25 92.38 -8.17
CA SER A 2 -5.82 92.10 -6.81
C SER A 2 -4.93 90.87 -6.82
N TYR A 3 -3.72 90.95 -6.26
CA TYR A 3 -3.02 89.82 -5.63
C TYR A 3 -2.00 90.39 -4.64
N GLU A 4 -2.46 90.62 -3.41
CA GLU A 4 -1.60 90.70 -2.23
C GLU A 4 -1.47 89.29 -1.63
N LEU A 5 -0.23 88.89 -1.35
CA LEU A 5 0.12 87.74 -0.53
C LEU A 5 -0.24 88.02 0.93
N PRO A 6 -0.75 87.02 1.66
CA PRO A 6 -0.60 87.00 3.11
C PRO A 6 0.04 85.70 3.62
N ILE A 7 1.19 85.88 4.27
CA ILE A 7 1.46 85.54 5.68
C ILE A 7 1.10 84.11 6.14
N HIS A 8 2.14 83.34 6.48
CA HIS A 8 2.07 82.15 7.32
C HIS A 8 1.36 82.42 8.66
N PRO A 9 0.58 81.45 9.15
CA PRO A 9 0.52 81.18 10.57
C PRO A 9 0.93 79.72 10.90
N THR A 10 1.94 79.64 11.78
CA THR A 10 2.07 78.73 12.92
C THR A 10 1.84 77.22 12.71
N LEU A 11 2.97 76.50 12.76
CA LEU A 11 3.06 75.15 13.32
C LEU A 11 2.36 75.09 14.68
N SER A 12 1.26 74.36 14.76
CA SER A 12 0.70 73.90 16.03
C SER A 12 0.08 72.51 15.85
N GLU A 13 0.57 71.62 16.70
CA GLU A 13 -0.04 70.38 17.15
C GLU A 13 0.05 69.16 16.21
N THR A 14 1.08 68.38 16.52
CA THR A 14 1.15 66.93 16.34
C THR A 14 -0.17 66.25 16.71
N GLN A 15 -1.03 66.02 15.71
CA GLN A 15 -2.08 65.02 15.81
C GLN A 15 -1.39 63.66 15.66
N SER A 16 -1.10 63.04 16.79
CA SER A 16 -0.74 61.63 16.84
C SER A 16 -1.89 60.85 16.25
N ASP A 17 -1.76 60.44 14.98
CA ASP A 17 -2.55 59.36 14.40
C ASP A 17 -2.31 58.12 15.26
N SER A 18 -3.16 57.95 16.26
CA SER A 18 -3.28 56.71 17.00
C SER A 18 -3.79 55.67 16.01
N ILE A 19 -2.85 54.93 15.42
CA ILE A 19 -3.14 53.68 14.71
C ILE A 19 -4.05 52.88 15.65
N PRO A 20 -5.32 52.61 15.28
CA PRO A 20 -6.19 51.83 16.14
C PRO A 20 -5.51 50.49 16.43
N PRO A 21 -5.53 50.01 17.68
CA PRO A 21 -4.93 48.74 18.02
C PRO A 21 -5.49 47.67 17.07
N PRO A 22 -4.66 46.75 16.56
CA PRO A 22 -5.15 45.73 15.63
C PRO A 22 -6.30 45.00 16.30
N ALA A 23 -7.48 45.07 15.68
CA ALA A 23 -8.67 44.40 16.18
C ALA A 23 -8.31 42.94 16.48
N THR A 24 -8.52 42.51 17.72
CA THR A 24 -8.24 41.13 18.11
C THR A 24 -9.14 40.22 17.29
N ALA A 25 -8.56 39.49 16.34
CA ALA A 25 -9.31 38.59 15.47
C ALA A 25 -10.09 37.58 16.32
N SER A 26 -11.41 37.57 16.16
CA SER A 26 -12.26 36.59 16.81
C SER A 26 -12.10 35.22 16.13
N LEU A 27 -12.46 34.14 16.82
CA LEU A 27 -12.48 32.80 16.20
C LEU A 27 -13.38 32.77 14.95
N VAL A 28 -14.46 33.55 14.95
CA VAL A 28 -15.36 33.65 13.79
C VAL A 28 -14.64 34.27 12.60
N ASP A 29 -13.85 35.33 12.81
CA ASP A 29 -13.06 35.96 11.75
C ASP A 29 -12.04 35.00 11.14
N ILE A 30 -11.48 34.10 11.97
CA ILE A 30 -10.55 33.05 11.53
C ILE A 30 -11.28 31.99 10.70
N LEU A 31 -12.46 31.52 11.13
CA LEU A 31 -13.22 30.47 10.45
C LEU A 31 -13.89 30.95 9.16
N LEU A 32 -14.20 32.25 9.05
CA LEU A 32 -14.67 32.87 7.81
C LEU A 32 -13.59 32.86 6.73
N ASN A 33 -12.31 32.78 7.10
CA ASN A 33 -11.24 32.60 6.15
C ASN A 33 -11.26 31.16 5.60
N SER A 34 -11.76 31.01 4.37
CA SER A 34 -11.92 29.73 3.70
C SER A 34 -10.60 28.94 3.55
N ILE A 35 -9.46 29.62 3.45
CA ILE A 35 -8.14 28.98 3.38
C ILE A 35 -7.81 28.35 4.73
N VAL A 36 -7.94 29.12 5.82
CA VAL A 36 -7.67 28.62 7.17
C VAL A 36 -8.63 27.48 7.50
N LEU A 37 -9.92 27.64 7.19
CA LEU A 37 -10.92 26.60 7.41
C LEU A 37 -10.58 25.31 6.64
N THR A 38 -10.27 25.42 5.34
CA THR A 38 -9.97 24.25 4.49
C THR A 38 -8.71 23.50 4.95
N HIS A 39 -7.73 24.22 5.52
CA HIS A 39 -6.49 23.63 6.01
C HIS A 39 -6.56 23.13 7.45
N THR A 40 -7.52 23.59 8.27
CA THR A 40 -7.66 23.17 9.68
C THR A 40 -8.66 22.04 9.85
N VAL A 41 -9.77 22.08 9.11
CA VAL A 41 -10.88 21.13 9.24
C VAL A 41 -10.49 19.66 9.11
N PRO A 42 -9.66 19.22 8.14
CA PRO A 42 -9.41 17.79 7.98
C PRO A 42 -8.55 17.18 9.10
N TYR A 43 -7.99 18.01 10.00
CA TYR A 43 -7.31 17.55 11.21
C TYR A 43 -8.25 17.43 12.42
N LEU A 44 -9.49 17.91 12.30
CA LEU A 44 -10.51 17.82 13.33
C LEU A 44 -11.38 16.58 13.11
N SER A 45 -11.74 15.90 14.20
CA SER A 45 -12.72 14.82 14.12
C SER A 45 -14.11 15.37 13.83
N ILE A 46 -14.96 14.56 13.20
CA ILE A 46 -16.36 14.95 12.90
C ILE A 46 -17.12 15.35 14.17
N SER A 47 -16.90 14.62 15.27
CA SER A 47 -17.48 14.98 16.57
C SER A 47 -17.05 16.37 17.04
N SER A 48 -15.80 16.75 16.80
CA SER A 48 -15.30 18.09 17.16
C SER A 48 -15.94 19.17 16.29
N LEU A 49 -16.09 18.93 14.99
CA LEU A 49 -16.77 19.86 14.07
C LEU A 49 -18.25 20.05 14.45
N LEU A 50 -18.96 18.97 14.77
CA LEU A 50 -20.35 19.03 15.19
C LEU A 50 -20.52 19.72 16.54
N ASN A 51 -19.62 19.48 17.50
CA ASN A 51 -19.62 20.17 18.78
C ASN A 51 -19.31 21.66 18.61
N LEU A 52 -18.37 22.01 17.72
CA LEU A 52 -18.04 23.39 17.40
C LEU A 52 -19.23 24.11 16.77
N ALA A 53 -19.93 23.47 15.81
CA ALA A 53 -21.17 23.98 15.24
C ALA A 53 -22.26 24.20 16.30
N ALA A 54 -22.34 23.34 17.32
CA ALA A 54 -23.32 23.49 18.40
C ALA A 54 -23.07 24.69 19.33
N THR A 55 -21.87 25.30 19.30
CA THR A 55 -21.55 26.43 20.19
C THR A 55 -22.14 27.77 19.75
N SER A 56 -22.36 27.98 18.44
CA SER A 56 -22.83 29.26 17.90
C SER A 56 -23.53 29.06 16.57
N ARG A 57 -24.63 29.80 16.35
CA ARG A 57 -25.37 29.80 15.07
C ARG A 57 -24.52 30.28 13.91
N THR A 58 -23.68 31.29 14.12
CA THR A 58 -22.76 31.80 13.09
C THR A 58 -21.75 30.74 12.68
N ILE A 59 -21.16 30.04 13.66
CA ILE A 59 -20.19 28.97 13.40
C ILE A 59 -20.87 27.77 12.75
N HIS A 60 -22.08 27.41 13.19
CA HIS A 60 -22.91 26.41 12.54
C HIS A 60 -23.10 26.71 11.06
N ASP A 61 -23.52 27.94 10.73
CA ASP A 61 -23.81 28.32 9.36
C ASP A 61 -22.54 28.33 8.50
N ILE A 62 -21.41 28.82 9.03
CA ILE A 62 -20.10 28.74 8.36
C ILE A 62 -19.74 27.29 8.06
N LEU A 63 -19.82 26.38 9.03
CA LEU A 63 -19.39 25.00 8.86
C LEU A 63 -20.30 24.19 7.92
N HIS A 64 -21.62 24.42 7.96
CA HIS A 64 -22.58 23.69 7.13
C HIS A 64 -22.67 24.20 5.68
N HIS A 65 -22.43 25.49 5.44
CA HIS A 65 -22.49 26.07 4.09
C HIS A 65 -21.13 26.17 3.41
N SER A 66 -20.02 26.09 4.16
CA SER A 66 -18.69 26.11 3.54
C SER A 66 -18.40 24.80 2.81
N PRO A 67 -18.04 24.84 1.53
CA PRO A 67 -17.71 23.64 0.78
C PRO A 67 -16.44 23.01 1.34
N GLY A 68 -16.42 21.68 1.40
CA GLY A 68 -15.22 20.93 1.77
C GLY A 68 -15.06 20.63 3.25
N VAL A 69 -15.88 21.21 4.14
CA VAL A 69 -15.80 20.97 5.60
C VAL A 69 -16.00 19.49 5.92
N PHE A 70 -17.08 18.89 5.40
CA PHE A 70 -17.39 17.48 5.60
C PHE A 70 -16.89 16.57 4.46
N ARG A 71 -15.90 17.03 3.67
CA ARG A 71 -15.40 16.30 2.50
C ARG A 71 -14.81 14.94 2.86
N HIS A 72 -14.09 14.87 3.98
CA HIS A 72 -13.40 13.69 4.45
C HIS A 72 -14.11 13.16 5.70
N LEU A 73 -14.68 11.97 5.60
CA LEU A 73 -15.43 11.33 6.67
C LEU A 73 -14.75 10.01 7.05
N ASP A 74 -14.15 9.96 8.25
CA ASP A 74 -13.63 8.75 8.86
C ASP A 74 -14.57 8.24 9.96
N LEU A 75 -15.22 7.10 9.70
CA LEU A 75 -16.13 6.46 10.64
C LEU A 75 -15.46 5.37 11.49
N SER A 76 -14.19 5.06 11.23
CA SER A 76 -13.48 3.97 11.93
C SER A 76 -13.33 4.22 13.44
N THR A 77 -13.35 5.49 13.85
CA THR A 77 -13.26 5.92 15.26
C THR A 77 -14.62 6.19 15.91
N VAL A 78 -15.71 6.15 15.14
CA VAL A 78 -17.05 6.51 15.62
C VAL A 78 -17.67 5.32 16.34
N LYS A 79 -17.87 5.45 17.66
CA LYS A 79 -18.45 4.39 18.50
C LYS A 79 -19.81 3.87 17.99
N ALA A 80 -20.68 4.77 17.52
CA ALA A 80 -21.98 4.41 16.97
C ALA A 80 -21.89 3.59 15.67
N ALA A 81 -20.77 3.65 14.95
CA ALA A 81 -20.51 2.87 13.74
C ALA A 81 -19.82 1.52 14.05
N GLN A 82 -19.30 1.34 15.27
CA GLN A 82 -18.58 0.14 15.66
C GLN A 82 -19.57 -0.97 16.05
N PHE A 83 -19.57 -2.04 15.27
CA PHE A 83 -20.30 -3.26 15.59
C PHE A 83 -19.43 -4.16 16.47
N GLN A 84 -19.70 -4.15 17.79
CA GLN A 84 -19.07 -5.04 18.77
C GLN A 84 -20.10 -6.04 19.29
N ILE A 85 -19.98 -7.30 18.87
CA ILE A 85 -20.66 -8.41 19.55
C ILE A 85 -19.81 -8.72 20.79
N SER A 86 -20.10 -8.09 21.91
CA SER A 86 -19.59 -8.57 23.20
C SER A 86 -20.15 -9.96 23.46
N ARG A 87 -19.29 -10.94 23.77
CA ARG A 87 -19.72 -12.26 24.23
C ARG A 87 -20.71 -12.06 25.39
N ILE A 88 -21.87 -12.69 25.22
CA ILE A 88 -23.06 -12.58 26.08
C ILE A 88 -22.71 -13.12 27.46
N ASP A 89 -22.37 -12.25 28.41
CA ASP A 89 -22.22 -12.57 29.84
C ASP A 89 -22.91 -11.51 30.72
N ARG A 90 -24.08 -11.03 30.30
CA ARG A 90 -25.09 -10.36 31.13
C ARG A 90 -26.37 -10.21 30.31
N GLY A 91 -27.36 -11.04 30.60
CA GLY A 91 -28.70 -10.88 30.05
C GLY A 91 -29.25 -9.50 30.43
N GLY A 92 -29.71 -8.74 29.43
CA GLY A 92 -30.52 -7.54 29.68
C GLY A 92 -29.94 -6.20 29.24
N GLU A 93 -29.00 -6.11 28.30
CA GLU A 93 -28.74 -4.83 27.63
C GLU A 93 -29.66 -4.66 26.41
N THR A 94 -30.65 -3.80 26.60
CA THR A 94 -31.65 -3.39 25.62
C THR A 94 -30.95 -2.69 24.46
N TRP A 95 -30.90 -3.34 23.30
CA TRP A 95 -30.50 -2.72 22.04
C TRP A 95 -31.53 -1.64 21.70
N ARG A 96 -31.27 -0.38 22.07
CA ARG A 96 -32.24 0.71 21.97
C ARG A 96 -32.75 1.02 20.54
N ASN A 97 -32.21 0.39 19.50
CA ASN A 97 -32.64 0.62 18.11
C ASN A 97 -32.87 -0.65 17.27
N VAL A 98 -32.79 -1.86 17.83
CA VAL A 98 -33.06 -3.09 17.07
C VAL A 98 -33.93 -3.99 17.93
N GLN A 99 -35.25 -3.83 17.81
CA GLN A 99 -36.14 -4.95 18.05
C GLN A 99 -35.73 -6.01 17.02
N LEU A 100 -35.15 -7.11 17.50
CA LEU A 100 -34.78 -8.25 16.68
C LEU A 100 -36.07 -8.86 16.14
N ASP A 101 -36.50 -8.38 14.99
CA ASP A 101 -37.54 -9.02 14.19
C ASP A 101 -36.93 -10.24 13.49
N GLU A 102 -37.62 -11.38 13.52
CA GLU A 102 -37.18 -12.64 12.88
C GLU A 102 -37.05 -12.51 11.35
N HIS A 103 -37.53 -11.41 10.78
CA HIS A 103 -37.48 -11.11 9.35
C HIS A 103 -36.32 -10.20 8.92
N LEU A 104 -35.45 -9.75 9.84
CA LEU A 104 -34.31 -8.90 9.48
C LEU A 104 -33.31 -9.65 8.60
N THR A 105 -32.94 -9.02 7.49
CA THR A 105 -31.90 -9.56 6.62
C THR A 105 -30.52 -9.47 7.28
N GLU A 106 -29.61 -10.36 6.89
CA GLU A 106 -28.21 -10.33 7.34
C GLU A 106 -27.55 -8.95 7.06
N ASP A 107 -27.95 -8.31 5.96
CA ASP A 107 -27.50 -6.95 5.61
C ASP A 107 -27.94 -5.92 6.66
N GLU A 108 -29.23 -5.85 6.97
CA GLU A 108 -29.79 -4.90 7.93
C GLU A 108 -29.19 -5.10 9.32
N PHE A 109 -28.90 -6.36 9.68
CA PHE A 109 -28.27 -6.68 10.94
C PHE A 109 -26.81 -6.20 11.02
N TYR A 110 -25.96 -6.55 10.06
CA TYR A 110 -24.53 -6.22 10.11
C TYR A 110 -24.19 -4.78 9.71
N SER A 111 -25.01 -4.17 8.84
CA SER A 111 -24.83 -2.80 8.38
C SER A 111 -25.69 -1.78 9.13
N GLY A 112 -26.64 -2.23 9.97
CA GLY A 112 -27.58 -1.40 10.71
C GLY A 112 -26.95 -0.18 11.42
N PRO A 113 -25.84 -0.33 12.18
CA PRO A 113 -25.17 0.81 12.79
C PRO A 113 -24.69 1.86 11.78
N LEU A 114 -24.11 1.43 10.66
CA LEU A 114 -23.66 2.33 9.59
C LEU A 114 -24.84 2.97 8.86
N ARG A 115 -25.88 2.20 8.53
CA ARG A 115 -27.11 2.73 7.92
C ARG A 115 -27.78 3.78 8.81
N GLY A 116 -27.80 3.57 10.12
CA GLY A 116 -28.28 4.56 11.10
C GLY A 116 -27.46 5.85 11.08
N VAL A 117 -26.12 5.75 11.07
CA VAL A 117 -25.22 6.90 10.94
C VAL A 117 -25.45 7.64 9.61
N PHE A 118 -25.54 6.93 8.49
CA PHE A 118 -25.80 7.54 7.19
C PHE A 118 -27.17 8.23 7.12
N SER A 119 -28.21 7.64 7.72
CA SER A 119 -29.53 8.29 7.81
C SER A 119 -29.48 9.61 8.57
N ILE A 120 -28.72 9.67 9.67
CA ILE A 120 -28.51 10.92 10.44
C ILE A 120 -27.74 11.94 9.59
N LEU A 121 -26.66 11.52 8.91
CA LEU A 121 -25.85 12.41 8.07
C LEU A 121 -26.62 12.92 6.85
N GLN A 122 -27.52 12.11 6.29
CA GLN A 122 -28.41 12.49 5.20
C GLN A 122 -29.44 13.52 5.66
N ARG A 123 -30.08 13.32 6.82
CA ARG A 123 -31.02 14.30 7.40
C ARG A 123 -30.38 15.64 7.74
N ARG A 124 -29.09 15.62 8.10
CA ARG A 124 -28.29 16.83 8.37
C ARG A 124 -27.59 17.40 7.15
N ASP A 125 -27.87 16.81 5.98
CA ASP A 125 -27.36 17.28 4.72
C ASP A 125 -25.82 17.23 4.55
N ILE A 126 -25.18 16.42 5.39
CA ILE A 126 -23.72 16.25 5.40
C ILE A 126 -23.30 15.26 4.32
N LEU A 127 -24.09 14.19 4.13
CA LEU A 127 -23.71 13.04 3.30
C LEU A 127 -23.39 13.40 1.85
N ARG A 128 -24.13 14.36 1.26
CA ARG A 128 -23.90 14.82 -0.12
C ARG A 128 -22.56 15.52 -0.34
N ASN A 129 -21.96 16.03 0.73
CA ASN A 129 -20.68 16.73 0.69
C ASN A 129 -19.48 15.79 0.92
N VAL A 130 -19.72 14.53 1.29
CA VAL A 130 -18.67 13.53 1.57
C VAL A 130 -18.11 13.00 0.25
N GLN A 131 -16.81 13.20 0.04
CA GLN A 131 -16.09 12.72 -1.15
C GLN A 131 -15.06 11.63 -0.81
N THR A 132 -14.51 11.64 0.40
CA THR A 132 -13.66 10.56 0.91
C THR A 132 -14.33 9.93 2.11
N LEU A 133 -14.58 8.62 2.04
CA LEU A 133 -15.23 7.83 3.08
C LEU A 133 -14.31 6.71 3.55
N ILE A 134 -14.00 6.68 4.85
CA ILE A 134 -13.17 5.64 5.47
C ILE A 134 -14.03 4.78 6.41
N LEU A 135 -14.14 3.50 6.08
CA LEU A 135 -14.87 2.47 6.82
C LEU A 135 -13.96 1.36 7.34
N ASP A 136 -12.64 1.61 7.39
CA ASP A 136 -11.63 0.59 7.70
C ASP A 136 -11.87 -0.08 9.06
N GLY A 137 -11.93 -1.41 9.07
CA GLY A 137 -12.16 -2.22 10.28
C GLY A 137 -13.60 -2.31 10.78
N LEU A 138 -14.57 -1.68 10.10
CA LEU A 138 -15.98 -1.71 10.46
C LEU A 138 -16.70 -2.92 9.84
N SER A 139 -17.91 -3.22 10.33
CA SER A 139 -18.79 -4.21 9.72
C SER A 139 -19.45 -3.59 8.50
N VAL A 140 -19.03 -4.00 7.30
CA VAL A 140 -19.49 -3.44 6.02
C VAL A 140 -19.94 -4.60 5.13
N THR A 141 -21.18 -4.54 4.69
CA THR A 141 -21.79 -5.54 3.82
C THR A 141 -21.68 -5.10 2.36
N SER A 142 -21.86 -6.06 1.45
CA SER A 142 -21.76 -5.77 0.00
C SER A 142 -22.94 -4.94 -0.51
N ASP A 143 -24.11 -5.06 0.11
CA ASP A 143 -25.29 -4.29 -0.26
C ASP A 143 -25.14 -2.82 0.20
N LEU A 144 -24.52 -2.57 1.36
CA LEU A 144 -24.12 -1.21 1.74
C LEU A 144 -23.10 -0.59 0.77
N CYS A 145 -22.12 -1.37 0.29
CA CYS A 145 -21.20 -0.90 -0.75
C CYS A 145 -21.93 -0.60 -2.07
N HIS A 146 -22.95 -1.40 -2.42
CA HIS A 146 -23.79 -1.17 -3.60
C HIS A 146 -24.50 0.18 -3.52
N ASP A 147 -25.07 0.50 -2.35
CA ASP A 147 -25.71 1.79 -2.10
C ASP A 147 -24.69 2.93 -2.24
N ILE A 148 -23.52 2.83 -1.59
CA ILE A 148 -22.48 3.87 -1.65
C ILE A 148 -22.00 4.14 -3.10
N ILE A 149 -21.92 3.10 -3.94
CA ILE A 149 -21.40 3.21 -5.31
C ILE A 149 -22.45 3.76 -6.28
N ASN A 150 -23.72 3.36 -6.13
CA ASN A 150 -24.76 3.59 -7.13
C ASN A 150 -25.81 4.64 -6.73
N ASP A 151 -26.04 4.85 -5.43
CA ASP A 151 -27.06 5.78 -4.95
C ASP A 151 -26.61 7.25 -5.16
N PRO A 152 -27.44 8.11 -5.78
CA PRO A 152 -27.10 9.50 -6.05
C PRO A 152 -26.88 10.36 -4.81
N SER A 153 -27.41 9.96 -3.65
CA SER A 153 -27.23 10.64 -2.36
C SER A 153 -25.79 10.60 -1.86
N PHE A 154 -25.03 9.59 -2.29
CA PHE A 154 -23.59 9.51 -2.05
C PHE A 154 -22.82 10.25 -3.14
N ASN A 155 -21.80 11.00 -2.71
CA ASN A 155 -20.87 11.70 -3.61
C ASN A 155 -19.42 11.19 -3.44
N VAL A 156 -19.30 9.92 -3.02
CA VAL A 156 -18.04 9.31 -2.64
C VAL A 156 -17.18 9.04 -3.88
N ARG A 157 -16.01 9.67 -3.92
CA ARG A 157 -14.97 9.49 -4.96
C ARG A 157 -13.87 8.56 -4.50
N ILE A 158 -13.57 8.56 -3.19
CA ILE A 158 -12.56 7.73 -2.57
C ILE A 158 -13.23 6.94 -1.45
N LEU A 159 -13.23 5.62 -1.55
CA LEU A 159 -13.75 4.72 -0.54
C LEU A 159 -12.62 3.87 0.03
N SER A 160 -12.53 3.77 1.36
CA SER A 160 -11.62 2.85 2.04
C SER A 160 -12.41 1.84 2.85
N ILE A 161 -12.22 0.57 2.51
CA ILE A 161 -12.87 -0.60 3.14
C ILE A 161 -11.80 -1.64 3.53
N ARG A 162 -10.65 -1.19 4.02
CA ARG A 162 -9.56 -2.07 4.42
C ARG A 162 -9.90 -2.78 5.72
N ASP A 163 -9.61 -4.08 5.76
CA ASP A 163 -9.84 -4.94 6.93
C ASP A 163 -11.29 -4.88 7.48
N VAL A 164 -12.29 -4.65 6.62
CA VAL A 164 -13.71 -4.68 7.01
C VAL A 164 -14.19 -6.08 7.37
N LYS A 165 -15.23 -6.15 8.20
CA LYS A 165 -15.88 -7.39 8.64
C LYS A 165 -17.16 -7.62 7.83
N ASN A 166 -17.53 -8.89 7.62
CA ASN A 166 -18.79 -9.32 6.98
C ASN A 166 -18.97 -8.87 5.52
N LEU A 167 -17.88 -8.55 4.82
CA LEU A 167 -17.92 -8.19 3.41
C LEU A 167 -17.94 -9.44 2.51
N ASN A 168 -18.97 -9.57 1.68
CA ASN A 168 -19.00 -10.58 0.62
C ASN A 168 -18.27 -10.07 -0.63
N HIS A 169 -17.01 -10.46 -0.80
CA HIS A 169 -16.17 -10.03 -1.92
C HIS A 169 -16.78 -10.36 -3.29
N GLY A 170 -17.51 -11.47 -3.43
CA GLY A 170 -18.15 -11.85 -4.71
C GLY A 170 -19.23 -10.87 -5.14
N LYS A 171 -20.15 -10.52 -4.22
CA LYS A 171 -21.19 -9.51 -4.46
C LYS A 171 -20.60 -8.13 -4.74
N LEU A 172 -19.54 -7.74 -4.03
CA LEU A 172 -18.86 -6.45 -4.25
C LEU A 172 -18.23 -6.40 -5.65
N ARG A 173 -17.53 -7.46 -6.06
CA ARG A 173 -16.95 -7.55 -7.41
C ARG A 173 -18.03 -7.44 -8.48
N GLY A 174 -19.17 -8.14 -8.31
CA GLY A 174 -20.31 -8.04 -9.24
C GLY A 174 -20.87 -6.62 -9.32
N THR A 175 -20.99 -5.92 -8.19
CA THR A 175 -21.40 -4.51 -8.14
C THR A 175 -20.43 -3.59 -8.90
N LEU A 176 -19.13 -3.73 -8.67
CA LEU A 176 -18.10 -2.94 -9.35
C LEU A 176 -18.07 -3.21 -10.86
N GLN A 177 -18.16 -4.47 -11.27
CA GLN A 177 -18.23 -4.86 -12.68
C GLN A 177 -19.46 -4.28 -13.37
N TYR A 178 -20.62 -4.32 -12.70
CA TYR A 178 -21.85 -3.73 -13.22
C TYR A 178 -21.74 -2.20 -13.37
N ALA A 179 -21.17 -1.53 -12.36
CA ALA A 179 -20.97 -0.08 -12.38
C ALA A 179 -19.96 0.36 -13.45
N CYS A 180 -18.92 -0.44 -13.70
CA CYS A 180 -17.84 -0.12 -14.65
C CYS A 180 -18.11 -0.57 -16.09
N ARG A 181 -19.31 -1.10 -16.41
CA ARG A 181 -19.65 -1.61 -17.74
C ARG A 181 -19.40 -0.60 -18.88
N PRO A 182 -19.13 -1.05 -20.11
CA PRO A 182 -18.88 -0.14 -21.24
C PRO A 182 -20.04 0.82 -21.54
N ASN A 183 -21.29 0.34 -21.41
CA ASN A 183 -22.50 1.14 -21.67
C ASN A 183 -22.93 1.99 -20.44
N ARG A 184 -21.98 2.42 -19.61
CA ARG A 184 -22.28 3.24 -18.43
C ARG A 184 -22.47 4.71 -18.83
N PRO A 185 -23.27 5.48 -18.08
CA PRO A 185 -23.33 6.93 -18.23
C PRO A 185 -21.95 7.56 -18.01
N GLU A 186 -21.65 8.63 -18.74
CA GLU A 186 -20.41 9.38 -18.55
C GLU A 186 -20.32 9.92 -17.12
N GLY A 187 -19.14 9.82 -16.50
CA GLY A 187 -18.92 10.24 -15.12
C GLY A 187 -19.48 9.28 -14.05
N MET A 188 -20.05 8.13 -14.44
CA MET A 188 -20.39 7.04 -13.51
C MET A 188 -19.43 5.86 -13.64
N PRO A 189 -19.15 5.13 -12.53
CA PRO A 189 -19.49 5.49 -11.15
C PRO A 189 -18.76 6.76 -10.68
N LYS A 190 -19.30 7.46 -9.68
CA LYS A 190 -18.62 8.61 -9.03
C LYS A 190 -17.34 8.18 -8.31
N LEU A 191 -17.31 6.92 -7.88
CA LEU A 191 -16.16 6.30 -7.25
C LEU A 191 -14.99 6.23 -8.24
N GLN A 192 -13.85 6.76 -7.83
CA GLN A 192 -12.60 6.80 -8.62
C GLN A 192 -11.47 6.02 -7.95
N ALA A 193 -11.54 5.80 -6.64
CA ALA A 193 -10.51 5.11 -5.87
C ALA A 193 -11.12 4.20 -4.81
N LEU A 194 -10.67 2.94 -4.75
CA LEU A 194 -11.06 1.96 -3.75
C LEU A 194 -9.84 1.35 -3.05
N TYR A 195 -9.70 1.60 -1.75
CA TYR A 195 -8.70 0.94 -0.90
C TYR A 195 -9.30 -0.34 -0.31
N VAL A 196 -8.72 -1.51 -0.64
CA VAL A 196 -9.27 -2.81 -0.24
C VAL A 196 -8.20 -3.86 0.08
N PHE A 197 -7.03 -3.84 -0.55
CA PHE A 197 -6.01 -4.89 -0.40
C PHE A 197 -4.96 -4.58 0.67
N GLY A 198 -4.71 -3.29 0.93
CA GLY A 198 -3.76 -2.82 1.92
C GLY A 198 -4.23 -3.10 3.35
N SER A 199 -3.28 -3.17 4.28
CA SER A 199 -3.62 -3.18 5.71
C SER A 199 -4.15 -1.82 6.13
N LYS A 200 -5.08 -1.80 7.09
CA LYS A 200 -5.44 -0.61 7.84
C LYS A 200 -4.15 -0.02 8.43
N GLY A 201 -3.81 1.21 8.05
CA GLY A 201 -2.70 1.92 8.67
C GLY A 201 -2.91 1.95 10.18
N VAL A 202 -1.86 1.78 10.98
CA VAL A 202 -1.93 1.90 12.44
C VAL A 202 -2.17 3.37 12.77
N THR A 203 -3.40 3.84 12.67
CA THR A 203 -3.86 5.01 13.40
C THR A 203 -3.87 4.58 14.86
N ALA A 204 -3.07 5.27 15.69
CA ALA A 204 -2.91 4.95 17.10
C ALA A 204 -4.29 4.70 17.76
N PRO A 205 -4.52 3.54 18.41
CA PRO A 205 -5.78 3.30 19.10
C PRO A 205 -5.90 4.29 20.25
N ALA A 206 -7.03 5.01 20.26
CA ALA A 206 -7.48 5.81 21.39
C ALA A 206 -8.05 4.88 22.48
N THR A 207 -7.45 4.98 23.67
CA THR A 207 -7.99 4.65 25.00
C THR A 207 -8.44 3.22 25.31
N THR A 208 -7.57 2.47 25.99
CA THR A 208 -7.92 1.84 27.28
C THR A 208 -7.24 2.67 28.37
N THR A 209 -7.96 2.98 29.45
CA THR A 209 -7.51 3.83 30.58
C THR A 209 -6.47 3.14 31.46
N PRO A 210 -5.23 3.65 31.59
CA PRO A 210 -4.31 3.27 32.65
C PRO A 210 -4.10 4.42 33.65
N THR A 211 -3.80 4.06 34.90
CA THR A 211 -3.55 4.97 36.02
C THR A 211 -2.30 5.85 35.82
N ALA A 212 -2.29 7.01 36.49
CA ALA A 212 -1.42 8.16 36.23
C ALA A 212 0.11 7.90 36.25
N ALA A 213 0.59 6.90 36.99
CA ALA A 213 2.02 6.58 37.07
C ALA A 213 2.53 5.73 35.89
N SER A 214 1.63 5.03 35.16
CA SER A 214 1.97 4.21 34.00
C SER A 214 1.93 4.97 32.67
N ILE A 215 1.53 6.24 32.71
CA ILE A 215 1.35 7.10 31.53
C ILE A 215 2.70 7.48 30.92
N SER A 216 3.74 7.78 31.71
CA SER A 216 5.05 8.18 31.19
C SER A 216 5.79 7.03 30.50
N ALA A 217 5.80 5.84 31.10
CA ALA A 217 6.44 4.66 30.51
C ALA A 217 5.68 4.14 29.29
N PHE A 218 4.34 4.12 29.33
CA PHE A 218 3.53 3.69 28.19
C PHE A 218 3.55 4.71 27.04
N LEU A 219 3.49 6.01 27.31
CA LEU A 219 3.67 7.05 26.27
C LEU A 219 5.09 7.05 25.70
N ASN A 220 6.12 6.79 26.50
CA ASN A 220 7.49 6.66 26.01
C ASN A 220 7.67 5.40 25.16
N GLN A 221 7.14 4.25 25.57
CA GLN A 221 7.23 3.01 24.79
C GLN A 221 6.38 3.08 23.51
N LYS A 222 5.17 3.67 23.59
CA LYS A 222 4.29 3.91 22.44
C LYS A 222 4.82 5.00 21.51
N SER A 223 5.43 6.06 22.03
CA SER A 223 6.14 7.04 21.19
C SER A 223 7.37 6.42 20.55
N HIS A 224 8.17 5.62 21.26
CA HIS A 224 9.25 4.86 20.63
C HIS A 224 8.74 3.86 19.57
N GLN A 225 7.60 3.21 19.75
CA GLN A 225 6.98 2.31 18.76
C GLN A 225 6.37 3.07 17.57
N VAL A 226 5.74 4.22 17.78
CA VAL A 226 5.20 5.09 16.73
C VAL A 226 6.33 5.78 15.97
N LEU A 227 7.38 6.26 16.65
CA LEU A 227 8.59 6.78 16.02
C LEU A 227 9.35 5.68 15.29
N SER A 228 9.53 4.48 15.83
CA SER A 228 10.23 3.39 15.13
C SER A 228 9.43 2.83 13.94
N SER A 229 8.10 2.75 14.04
CA SER A 229 7.24 2.43 12.88
C SER A 229 7.25 3.56 11.85
N SER A 230 7.23 4.83 12.27
CA SER A 230 7.35 5.99 11.38
C SER A 230 8.74 6.10 10.73
N LEU A 231 9.81 5.71 11.44
CA LEU A 231 11.18 5.59 10.92
C LEU A 231 11.34 4.40 9.96
N GLN A 232 10.58 3.31 10.14
CA GLN A 232 10.48 2.20 9.18
C GLN A 232 9.54 2.50 8.01
N HIS A 233 8.68 3.50 8.10
CA HIS A 233 7.82 4.03 7.03
C HIS A 233 8.50 5.18 6.27
N GLN A 234 9.80 5.06 5.95
CA GLN A 234 10.41 5.93 4.95
C GLN A 234 9.83 5.63 3.57
N GLY A 235 8.74 6.33 3.25
CA GLY A 235 8.14 6.43 1.93
C GLY A 235 7.17 5.29 1.56
N ASP A 236 6.38 5.56 0.52
CA ASP A 236 5.40 4.64 -0.02
C ASP A 236 6.07 3.36 -0.57
N PRO A 237 5.50 2.16 -0.34
CA PRO A 237 6.09 0.91 -0.76
C PRO A 237 6.41 0.83 -2.26
N TRP A 238 5.54 1.35 -3.14
CA TRP A 238 5.72 1.27 -4.60
C TRP A 238 6.88 2.14 -5.08
N TRP A 239 7.06 3.30 -4.45
CA TRP A 239 7.98 4.32 -4.90
C TRP A 239 9.33 4.29 -4.19
N SER A 240 9.37 3.85 -2.93
CA SER A 240 10.51 4.08 -2.04
C SER A 240 11.29 2.80 -1.73
N ARG A 241 10.69 1.64 -1.98
CA ARG A 241 11.31 0.34 -1.75
C ARG A 241 11.19 -0.52 -2.98
N LYS A 242 12.22 -1.32 -3.25
CA LYS A 242 12.16 -2.36 -4.28
C LYS A 242 12.00 -3.72 -3.62
N GLY A 243 11.32 -4.62 -4.31
CA GLY A 243 11.00 -5.96 -3.86
C GLY A 243 9.51 -6.16 -3.63
N LYS A 244 9.17 -7.07 -2.73
CA LYS A 244 7.78 -7.48 -2.48
C LYS A 244 7.02 -6.39 -1.72
N ILE A 245 5.86 -6.00 -2.25
CA ILE A 245 5.00 -4.95 -1.69
C ILE A 245 3.70 -5.52 -1.14
N VAL A 246 3.06 -6.40 -1.90
CA VAL A 246 1.78 -6.98 -1.52
C VAL A 246 2.04 -8.24 -0.71
N ASN A 247 1.72 -8.19 0.58
CA ASN A 247 1.93 -9.31 1.51
C ASN A 247 0.74 -10.28 1.53
N LYS A 248 -0.49 -9.78 1.35
CA LYS A 248 -1.70 -10.61 1.29
C LYS A 248 -1.91 -11.14 -0.11
N ARG A 249 -2.19 -12.44 -0.26
CA ARG A 249 -2.56 -13.01 -1.56
C ARG A 249 -3.92 -12.43 -1.97
N ILE A 250 -3.96 -11.79 -3.14
CA ILE A 250 -5.20 -11.34 -3.73
C ILE A 250 -5.88 -12.57 -4.36
N ILE A 251 -7.16 -12.77 -4.05
CA ILE A 251 -7.95 -13.90 -4.55
C ILE A 251 -8.06 -13.75 -6.07
N ASP A 252 -7.83 -14.83 -6.82
CA ASP A 252 -7.75 -14.81 -8.28
C ASP A 252 -9.02 -14.20 -8.94
N GLU A 253 -10.18 -14.35 -8.29
CA GLU A 253 -11.44 -13.77 -8.75
C GLU A 253 -11.49 -12.24 -8.77
N TRP A 254 -10.63 -11.56 -8.00
CA TRP A 254 -10.48 -10.09 -8.04
C TRP A 254 -9.80 -9.60 -9.31
N ILE A 255 -9.00 -10.44 -9.97
CA ILE A 255 -8.23 -10.05 -11.15
C ILE A 255 -9.18 -9.61 -12.27
N GLY A 256 -10.22 -10.38 -12.56
CA GLY A 256 -11.22 -10.02 -13.57
C GLY A 256 -12.00 -8.75 -13.22
N CYS A 257 -12.21 -8.49 -11.92
CA CYS A 257 -12.81 -7.23 -11.46
C CYS A 257 -11.86 -6.05 -11.69
N LEU A 258 -10.57 -6.18 -11.39
CA LEU A 258 -9.57 -5.14 -11.61
C LEU A 258 -9.44 -4.78 -13.10
N GLN A 259 -9.47 -5.78 -13.98
CA GLN A 259 -9.49 -5.55 -15.43
C GLN A 259 -10.75 -4.80 -15.88
N ALA A 260 -11.93 -5.20 -15.39
CA ALA A 260 -13.18 -4.51 -15.72
C ALA A 260 -13.23 -3.06 -15.22
N CYS A 261 -12.46 -2.74 -14.18
CA CYS A 261 -12.36 -1.40 -13.59
C CYS A 261 -11.18 -0.58 -14.11
N GLU A 262 -10.31 -1.14 -14.97
CA GLU A 262 -9.08 -0.49 -15.41
C GLU A 262 -9.38 0.84 -16.12
N GLY A 263 -8.70 1.91 -15.71
CA GLY A 263 -8.94 3.26 -16.24
C GLY A 263 -10.14 3.99 -15.63
N ILE A 264 -10.93 3.35 -14.76
CA ILE A 264 -12.17 3.89 -14.18
C ILE A 264 -12.01 4.06 -12.67
N VAL A 265 -11.72 2.96 -11.97
CA VAL A 265 -11.51 2.91 -10.52
C VAL A 265 -10.09 2.43 -10.27
N ALA A 266 -9.30 3.22 -9.56
CA ALA A 266 -7.98 2.81 -9.09
C ALA A 266 -8.08 2.01 -7.80
N PHE A 267 -7.09 1.14 -7.59
CA PHE A 267 -6.99 0.29 -6.41
C PHE A 267 -5.61 0.42 -5.79
N ASP A 268 -5.46 -0.01 -4.54
CA ASP A 268 -4.18 -0.15 -3.84
C ASP A 268 -3.34 -1.36 -4.33
N ALA A 269 -3.78 -1.99 -5.42
CA ALA A 269 -3.04 -3.00 -6.15
C ALA A 269 -3.13 -2.75 -7.67
N VAL A 270 -2.10 -3.12 -8.41
CA VAL A 270 -2.00 -2.89 -9.86
C VAL A 270 -1.82 -4.18 -10.64
N LEU A 271 -2.40 -4.25 -11.84
CA LEU A 271 -2.25 -5.40 -12.73
C LEU A 271 -0.81 -5.53 -13.23
N CYS A 272 -0.31 -6.76 -13.26
CA CYS A 272 0.97 -7.10 -13.87
C CYS A 272 0.82 -7.08 -15.39
N LYS A 273 1.60 -6.23 -16.06
CA LYS A 273 1.63 -6.13 -17.54
C LYS A 273 2.78 -6.93 -18.16
N GLY A 274 3.35 -7.87 -17.42
CA GLY A 274 4.43 -8.73 -17.90
C GLY A 274 3.97 -9.65 -19.05
N PRO A 275 4.90 -10.12 -19.90
CA PRO A 275 4.57 -10.82 -21.14
C PRO A 275 3.86 -12.14 -20.92
N ARG A 276 4.02 -12.78 -19.75
CA ARG A 276 3.29 -14.01 -19.40
C ARG A 276 1.77 -13.82 -19.32
N HIS A 277 1.29 -12.59 -19.16
CA HIS A 277 -0.13 -12.24 -19.10
C HIS A 277 -0.62 -11.54 -20.38
N SER A 278 0.30 -11.16 -21.27
CA SER A 278 0.01 -10.47 -22.53
C SER A 278 -0.11 -11.44 -23.71
N THR A 279 0.43 -12.66 -23.60
CA THR A 279 0.36 -13.67 -24.67
C THR A 279 -0.94 -14.45 -24.62
N ALA A 280 -1.68 -14.48 -25.73
CA ALA A 280 -3.00 -15.10 -25.90
C ALA A 280 -3.15 -16.58 -25.47
N ARG A 281 -2.04 -17.29 -25.19
CA ARG A 281 -2.04 -18.71 -24.82
C ARG A 281 -2.38 -18.97 -23.35
N HIS A 282 -2.21 -17.98 -22.47
CA HIS A 282 -2.60 -18.05 -21.06
C HIS A 282 -3.16 -16.69 -20.65
N ASN A 283 -4.43 -16.44 -20.98
CA ASN A 283 -5.12 -15.17 -20.75
C ASN A 283 -5.50 -14.96 -19.27
N THR A 284 -4.67 -15.41 -18.34
CA THR A 284 -4.84 -15.18 -16.91
C THR A 284 -4.03 -13.96 -16.55
N ALA A 285 -4.69 -12.80 -16.47
CA ALA A 285 -4.10 -11.62 -15.86
C ALA A 285 -3.63 -11.96 -14.43
N ALA A 286 -2.70 -11.16 -13.92
CA ALA A 286 -2.22 -11.30 -12.55
C ALA A 286 -2.06 -9.93 -11.92
N VAL A 287 -2.06 -9.90 -10.59
CA VAL A 287 -1.74 -8.68 -9.83
C VAL A 287 -0.24 -8.62 -9.59
N ALA A 288 0.33 -7.44 -9.76
CA ALA A 288 1.72 -7.19 -9.41
C ALA A 288 1.87 -7.23 -7.88
N THR A 289 2.85 -7.99 -7.42
CA THR A 289 3.17 -8.15 -6.01
C THR A 289 4.53 -7.55 -5.65
N PHE A 290 5.30 -7.14 -6.67
CA PHE A 290 6.62 -6.56 -6.55
C PHE A 290 6.69 -5.22 -7.29
N ALA A 291 7.41 -4.27 -6.70
CA ALA A 291 8.00 -3.15 -7.43
C ALA A 291 9.49 -3.44 -7.62
N VAL A 292 9.92 -3.54 -8.87
CA VAL A 292 11.34 -3.77 -9.18
C VAL A 292 11.92 -2.53 -9.88
N PRO A 293 13.23 -2.29 -9.81
CA PRO A 293 13.87 -1.22 -10.58
C PRO A 293 13.79 -1.53 -12.08
N PRO A 294 14.23 -0.62 -12.98
CA PRO A 294 14.44 -0.96 -14.39
C PRO A 294 15.37 -2.18 -14.56
N CYS A 295 15.29 -2.87 -15.70
CA CYS A 295 16.10 -4.06 -15.94
C CYS A 295 17.59 -3.76 -15.74
N LYS A 296 18.29 -4.63 -14.99
CA LYS A 296 19.70 -4.39 -14.65
C LYS A 296 20.64 -4.30 -15.87
N SER A 297 20.30 -4.93 -16.99
CA SER A 297 21.15 -4.96 -18.19
C SER A 297 20.86 -3.83 -19.17
N CYS A 298 19.59 -3.63 -19.54
CA CYS A 298 19.22 -2.63 -20.55
C CYS A 298 18.61 -1.35 -19.97
N ASN A 299 18.35 -1.29 -18.66
CA ASN A 299 17.64 -0.19 -17.98
C ASN A 299 16.24 0.09 -18.54
N LEU A 300 15.63 -0.88 -19.24
CA LEU A 300 14.28 -0.80 -19.80
C LEU A 300 13.35 -1.84 -19.17
N ALA A 301 12.06 -1.70 -19.43
CA ALA A 301 11.04 -2.71 -19.14
C ALA A 301 10.10 -2.84 -20.35
N PRO A 302 9.79 -4.06 -20.84
CA PRO A 302 8.92 -4.27 -22.00
C PRO A 302 7.55 -3.58 -21.93
N GLU A 303 7.00 -3.48 -20.74
CA GLU A 303 5.70 -2.89 -20.42
C GLU A 303 5.76 -1.40 -20.06
N GLY A 304 6.96 -0.81 -20.07
CA GLY A 304 7.22 0.55 -19.62
C GLY A 304 7.60 0.64 -18.13
N ILE A 305 8.23 1.76 -17.78
CA ILE A 305 8.63 2.10 -16.42
C ILE A 305 7.65 3.14 -15.89
N VAL A 306 7.19 2.97 -14.65
CA VAL A 306 6.33 3.92 -13.97
C VAL A 306 7.21 4.97 -13.30
N GLU A 307 7.27 6.15 -13.91
CA GLU A 307 8.02 7.30 -13.41
C GLU A 307 7.15 8.20 -12.51
N PRO A 308 7.69 8.80 -11.43
CA PRO A 308 6.91 9.60 -10.48
C PRO A 308 6.16 10.79 -11.09
N ASN A 309 6.70 11.36 -12.16
CA ASN A 309 6.16 12.56 -12.83
C ASN A 309 5.75 12.28 -14.28
N ALA A 310 5.62 11.02 -14.70
CA ALA A 310 5.15 10.71 -16.04
C ALA A 310 3.68 11.13 -16.23
N PRO A 311 3.26 11.49 -17.45
CA PRO A 311 1.89 11.83 -17.80
C PRO A 311 0.99 10.59 -17.89
N ILE A 312 1.06 9.70 -16.90
CA ILE A 312 0.22 8.50 -16.79
C ILE A 312 -1.09 8.90 -16.12
N HIS A 313 -2.21 8.46 -16.67
CA HIS A 313 -3.51 8.72 -16.06
C HIS A 313 -3.57 8.05 -14.66
N PRO A 314 -3.96 8.78 -13.60
CA PRO A 314 -3.92 8.28 -12.22
C PRO A 314 -4.65 6.95 -11.98
N ALA A 315 -5.65 6.60 -12.80
CA ALA A 315 -6.36 5.33 -12.69
C ALA A 315 -5.50 4.09 -12.99
N TYR A 316 -4.31 4.25 -13.57
CA TYR A 316 -3.34 3.17 -13.80
C TYR A 316 -2.25 3.10 -12.72
N LEU A 317 -2.23 4.04 -11.78
CA LEU A 317 -1.25 4.09 -10.69
C LEU A 317 -1.83 3.42 -9.44
N PRO A 318 -0.97 2.79 -8.61
CA PRO A 318 -1.42 2.23 -7.35
C PRO A 318 -1.87 3.36 -6.41
N LEU A 319 -2.97 3.13 -5.69
CA LEU A 319 -3.35 4.00 -4.59
C LEU A 319 -2.34 3.91 -3.45
N LEU A 320 -1.99 5.06 -2.89
CA LEU A 320 -1.01 5.17 -1.81
C LEU A 320 -1.72 5.34 -0.48
N SER A 321 -1.18 4.69 0.56
CA SER A 321 -1.70 4.77 1.92
C SER A 321 -0.83 5.73 2.75
N PRO A 322 -1.43 6.59 3.61
CA PRO A 322 -2.87 6.71 3.89
C PRO A 322 -3.65 7.49 2.80
N PRO A 323 -5.00 7.34 2.73
CA PRO A 323 -5.83 8.18 1.87
C PRO A 323 -5.60 9.68 2.14
N PRO A 324 -5.66 10.54 1.11
CA PRO A 324 -5.40 11.97 1.23
C PRO A 324 -6.46 12.66 2.11
N ILE A 325 -6.00 13.43 3.10
CA ILE A 325 -6.87 14.21 4.01
C ILE A 325 -7.23 15.59 3.44
N MET A 326 -6.29 16.23 2.72
CA MET A 326 -6.45 17.58 2.16
C MET A 326 -7.18 17.62 0.81
N SER A 327 -7.39 16.47 0.18
CA SER A 327 -7.99 16.38 -1.16
C SER A 327 -8.73 15.05 -1.33
N SER A 328 -9.79 15.04 -2.12
CA SER A 328 -10.51 13.82 -2.53
C SER A 328 -10.32 13.53 -4.01
N SER A 329 -9.17 13.91 -4.56
CA SER A 329 -8.82 13.66 -5.95
C SER A 329 -8.00 12.38 -6.11
N LEU A 330 -8.25 11.67 -7.21
CA LEU A 330 -7.48 10.48 -7.57
C LEU A 330 -5.98 10.78 -7.74
N ARG A 331 -5.65 11.97 -8.25
CA ARG A 331 -4.25 12.43 -8.39
C ARG A 331 -3.55 12.55 -7.03
N ALA A 332 -4.22 13.10 -6.02
CA ALA A 332 -3.64 13.17 -4.68
C ALA A 332 -3.47 11.78 -4.05
N ALA A 333 -4.38 10.85 -4.34
CA ALA A 333 -4.36 9.49 -3.81
C ALA A 333 -3.28 8.58 -4.43
N THR A 334 -2.70 8.98 -5.57
CA THR A 334 -1.70 8.19 -6.33
C THR A 334 -0.33 8.85 -6.38
N LYS A 335 -0.21 10.09 -5.90
CA LYS A 335 1.04 10.85 -5.93
C LYS A 335 1.89 10.56 -4.69
N PRO A 336 3.15 10.11 -4.84
CA PRO A 336 4.02 9.85 -3.71
C PRO A 336 4.36 11.13 -2.95
N ILE A 337 4.54 10.99 -1.64
CA ILE A 337 5.00 12.05 -0.75
C ILE A 337 6.51 11.87 -0.53
N GLY A 338 7.31 12.86 -0.92
CA GLY A 338 8.77 12.84 -0.72
C GLY A 338 9.54 12.29 -1.92
N CYS A 339 10.68 11.63 -1.65
CA CYS A 339 11.52 11.04 -2.69
C CYS A 339 10.83 9.80 -3.28
N ALA A 340 10.70 9.77 -4.61
CA ALA A 340 10.04 8.71 -5.33
C ALA A 340 10.96 8.20 -6.44
N GLU A 341 11.17 6.89 -6.47
CA GLU A 341 11.96 6.24 -7.50
C GLU A 341 11.06 5.51 -8.50
N ALA A 342 11.45 5.57 -9.77
CA ALA A 342 10.82 4.80 -10.83
C ALA A 342 10.72 3.32 -10.47
N PHE A 343 9.64 2.67 -10.89
CA PHE A 343 9.47 1.24 -10.65
C PHE A 343 8.78 0.54 -11.82
N VAL A 344 8.88 -0.78 -11.80
CA VAL A 344 8.21 -1.69 -12.73
C VAL A 344 7.34 -2.63 -11.89
N ALA A 345 6.04 -2.68 -12.19
CA ALA A 345 5.08 -3.50 -11.45
C ALA A 345 5.03 -4.93 -12.02
N ARG A 346 5.47 -5.92 -11.23
CA ARG A 346 5.50 -7.32 -11.67
C ARG A 346 4.90 -8.27 -10.63
N CYS A 347 4.26 -9.34 -11.11
CA CYS A 347 3.91 -10.49 -10.29
C CYS A 347 5.13 -11.41 -10.12
N PHE A 348 5.06 -12.31 -9.14
CA PHE A 348 6.13 -13.28 -8.90
C PHE A 348 6.37 -14.19 -10.11
N ASP A 349 5.33 -14.59 -10.83
CA ASP A 349 5.47 -15.51 -11.97
C ASP A 349 6.25 -14.92 -13.13
N CYS A 350 6.11 -13.60 -13.35
CA CYS A 350 6.90 -12.87 -14.32
C CYS A 350 8.36 -12.64 -13.86
N LEU A 351 8.61 -12.60 -12.55
CA LEU A 351 9.93 -12.44 -11.97
C LEU A 351 10.66 -13.77 -11.73
N ARG A 352 9.97 -14.90 -11.88
CA ARG A 352 10.49 -16.23 -11.58
C ARG A 352 11.80 -16.45 -12.34
N GLU A 353 12.85 -16.82 -11.60
CA GLU A 353 14.21 -17.06 -12.09
C GLU A 353 14.93 -15.85 -12.71
N ARG A 354 14.34 -14.65 -12.57
CA ARG A 354 14.82 -13.40 -13.17
C ARG A 354 15.03 -12.29 -12.15
N TYR A 355 14.90 -12.60 -10.87
CA TYR A 355 14.88 -11.65 -9.78
C TYR A 355 15.81 -12.12 -8.66
N CYS A 356 16.61 -11.20 -8.13
CA CYS A 356 17.46 -11.44 -6.97
C CYS A 356 16.78 -10.93 -5.70
N ALA A 357 16.54 -11.83 -4.74
CA ALA A 357 15.91 -11.48 -3.47
C ALA A 357 16.78 -10.58 -2.57
N SER A 358 18.11 -10.69 -2.68
CA SER A 358 19.04 -9.93 -1.82
C SER A 358 19.23 -8.48 -2.24
N CYS A 359 19.23 -8.19 -3.55
CA CYS A 359 19.49 -6.83 -4.06
C CYS A 359 18.34 -6.23 -4.87
N ASN A 360 17.21 -6.94 -4.97
CA ASN A 360 16.00 -6.55 -5.70
C ASN A 360 16.19 -6.27 -7.21
N LYS A 361 17.38 -6.54 -7.77
CA LYS A 361 17.65 -6.43 -9.21
C LYS A 361 16.86 -7.50 -9.97
N TRP A 362 16.45 -7.17 -11.19
CA TRP A 362 15.78 -8.10 -12.09
C TRP A 362 16.25 -7.95 -13.55
N TRP A 363 15.94 -8.96 -14.35
CA TRP A 363 16.27 -9.02 -15.78
C TRP A 363 15.07 -9.31 -16.67
N CYS A 364 14.86 -8.47 -17.69
CA CYS A 364 13.80 -8.66 -18.68
C CYS A 364 14.04 -9.89 -19.56
N GLU A 365 12.98 -10.29 -20.26
CA GLU A 365 12.89 -11.46 -21.13
C GLU A 365 13.96 -11.45 -22.23
N SER A 366 14.27 -10.28 -22.78
CA SER A 366 15.31 -10.11 -23.81
C SER A 366 16.73 -10.16 -23.23
N CYS A 367 16.93 -9.71 -21.99
CA CYS A 367 18.25 -9.64 -21.36
C CYS A 367 18.64 -10.94 -20.64
N TYR A 368 17.68 -11.84 -20.43
CA TYR A 368 17.91 -13.11 -19.77
C TYR A 368 16.99 -14.16 -20.36
N THR A 369 17.54 -15.21 -20.98
CA THR A 369 16.76 -16.35 -21.41
C THR A 369 16.83 -17.40 -20.31
N VAL A 370 15.67 -17.78 -19.79
CA VAL A 370 15.58 -18.93 -18.89
C VAL A 370 15.79 -20.16 -19.76
N PRO A 371 16.73 -21.07 -19.41
CA PRO A 371 16.84 -22.36 -20.08
C PRO A 371 15.49 -23.07 -19.93
N SER A 372 14.72 -23.18 -21.00
CA SER A 372 13.45 -23.90 -20.96
C SER A 372 13.77 -25.38 -20.78
N VAL A 373 13.03 -26.03 -19.88
CA VAL A 373 13.10 -27.49 -19.63
C VAL A 373 12.86 -28.31 -20.92
N SER A 374 12.38 -27.67 -21.99
CA SER A 374 12.21 -28.26 -23.32
C SER A 374 13.50 -28.50 -24.10
N THR A 375 14.66 -27.95 -23.69
CA THR A 375 15.93 -28.14 -24.40
C THR A 375 16.86 -29.18 -23.76
N ALA A 376 16.57 -29.62 -22.54
CA ALA A 376 17.34 -30.69 -21.87
C ALA A 376 16.83 -32.11 -22.17
N ALA A 377 15.69 -32.24 -22.86
CA ALA A 377 15.09 -33.54 -23.21
C ALA A 377 15.42 -34.00 -24.65
N ALA A 378 16.15 -33.20 -25.43
CA ALA A 378 16.51 -33.53 -26.81
C ALA A 378 17.92 -34.13 -26.96
N GLU A 379 18.73 -34.16 -25.90
CA GLU A 379 20.04 -34.80 -25.91
C GLU A 379 20.15 -35.73 -24.70
N ASN A 380 20.21 -37.05 -24.97
CA ASN A 380 20.51 -38.16 -24.06
C ASN A 380 19.34 -38.85 -23.33
N VAL A 381 18.41 -39.46 -24.08
CA VAL A 381 17.77 -40.71 -23.64
C VAL A 381 17.97 -41.76 -24.73
N HIS A 382 19.12 -42.43 -24.70
CA HIS A 382 19.35 -43.67 -25.44
C HIS A 382 18.62 -44.79 -24.67
N ILE A 383 17.38 -45.10 -25.07
CA ILE A 383 16.71 -46.34 -24.63
C ILE A 383 17.36 -47.45 -25.46
N VAL A 384 18.03 -48.38 -24.78
CA VAL A 384 18.55 -49.60 -25.39
C VAL A 384 17.41 -50.61 -25.36
N ASP A 385 16.71 -50.77 -26.48
CA ASP A 385 15.93 -51.97 -26.77
C ASP A 385 16.71 -52.79 -27.82
N GLY A 386 17.03 -54.03 -27.46
CA GLY A 386 17.68 -54.99 -28.34
C GLY A 386 16.68 -55.63 -29.28
N ASP A 387 16.97 -55.64 -30.57
CA ASP A 387 17.24 -56.85 -31.34
C ASP A 387 17.36 -56.54 -32.86
N SER A 388 18.50 -56.98 -33.41
CA SER A 388 18.69 -57.58 -34.75
C SER A 388 18.80 -56.72 -36.04
N ASP A 389 19.82 -57.14 -36.82
CA ASP A 389 20.12 -57.07 -38.27
C ASP A 389 20.44 -55.76 -39.04
N GLY A 390 21.68 -55.71 -39.57
CA GLY A 390 21.92 -55.33 -40.98
C GLY A 390 22.80 -54.10 -41.30
N GLU A 391 24.09 -54.35 -41.57
CA GLU A 391 24.97 -53.72 -42.59
C GLU A 391 25.46 -52.24 -42.50
N GLY A 392 26.81 -52.10 -42.46
CA GLY A 392 27.67 -51.06 -43.10
C GLY A 392 27.43 -49.58 -42.73
N TRP A 393 28.42 -48.73 -42.42
CA TRP A 393 29.63 -48.42 -43.20
C TRP A 393 30.64 -47.64 -42.32
N ASN A 394 31.90 -47.71 -42.72
CA ASN A 394 33.11 -47.29 -42.03
C ASN A 394 33.28 -45.79 -41.71
N LEU A 395 34.14 -45.59 -40.69
CA LEU A 395 34.93 -44.39 -40.37
C LEU A 395 35.42 -43.61 -41.59
N SER A 396 35.38 -42.28 -41.48
CA SER A 396 36.39 -41.39 -42.05
C SER A 396 36.55 -40.16 -41.17
N ASP A 397 37.79 -39.92 -40.79
CA ASP A 397 38.33 -38.77 -40.07
C ASP A 397 38.28 -37.47 -40.90
N ASP A 398 38.56 -36.35 -40.20
CA ASP A 398 39.02 -35.01 -40.64
C ASP A 398 37.97 -33.88 -40.83
N PRO A 399 38.35 -32.59 -40.65
CA PRO A 399 38.46 -31.95 -39.34
C PRO A 399 37.78 -30.55 -39.30
N GLU A 400 37.68 -29.98 -38.09
CA GLU A 400 37.76 -28.53 -37.83
C GLU A 400 36.83 -27.60 -38.65
N ALA A 401 35.56 -27.53 -38.26
CA ALA A 401 34.72 -26.35 -38.49
C ALA A 401 34.37 -25.73 -37.13
N GLU A 402 35.07 -24.65 -36.79
CA GLU A 402 34.78 -23.79 -35.64
C GLU A 402 33.33 -23.29 -35.71
N LEU A 403 32.43 -23.93 -34.97
CA LEU A 403 31.10 -23.40 -34.69
C LEU A 403 31.24 -22.23 -33.70
N PRO A 404 30.58 -21.08 -33.94
CA PRO A 404 30.69 -19.91 -33.08
C PRO A 404 30.27 -20.27 -31.66
N ALA A 405 31.11 -19.91 -30.69
CA ALA A 405 30.89 -20.10 -29.27
C ALA A 405 29.42 -19.89 -28.91
N HIS A 406 28.72 -20.99 -28.60
CA HIS A 406 27.47 -20.92 -27.85
C HIS A 406 27.74 -20.02 -26.65
N LEU A 407 27.15 -18.83 -26.66
CA LEU A 407 27.04 -17.98 -25.50
C LEU A 407 26.46 -18.87 -24.40
N LYS A 408 27.33 -19.41 -23.54
CA LYS A 408 26.93 -20.12 -22.33
C LYS A 408 26.16 -19.08 -21.53
N ILE A 409 24.83 -19.12 -21.65
CA ILE A 409 23.92 -18.30 -20.87
C ILE A 409 24.08 -18.80 -19.43
N LYS A 410 25.08 -18.25 -18.72
CA LYS A 410 25.24 -18.49 -17.29
C LYS A 410 23.93 -18.06 -16.63
N ALA A 411 23.32 -18.99 -15.90
CA ALA A 411 22.16 -18.68 -15.08
C ALA A 411 22.54 -17.53 -14.13
N ARG A 412 21.95 -16.35 -14.34
CA ARG A 412 22.24 -15.13 -13.57
C ARG A 412 21.61 -15.18 -12.20
N ILE A 413 20.67 -16.10 -11.98
CA ILE A 413 19.93 -16.29 -10.75
C ILE A 413 19.99 -17.77 -10.36
N SER A 414 20.41 -18.07 -9.14
CA SER A 414 20.39 -19.41 -8.57
C SER A 414 20.03 -19.38 -7.09
N LYS A 415 19.64 -20.53 -6.54
CA LYS A 415 19.35 -20.64 -5.11
C LYS A 415 20.65 -20.54 -4.32
N SER A 416 20.68 -19.61 -3.38
CA SER A 416 21.88 -19.32 -2.57
C SER A 416 21.93 -20.18 -1.31
N CYS A 417 20.90 -20.12 -0.48
CA CYS A 417 20.68 -20.97 0.68
C CYS A 417 19.18 -21.25 0.85
N TRP A 418 18.81 -22.18 1.73
CA TRP A 418 17.40 -22.57 1.96
C TRP A 418 16.51 -21.36 2.32
N GLU A 419 17.04 -20.42 3.11
CA GLU A 419 16.30 -19.26 3.60
C GLU A 419 16.48 -18.00 2.73
N CYS A 420 17.60 -17.90 2.02
CA CYS A 420 18.01 -16.73 1.24
C CYS A 420 17.26 -16.59 -0.10
N GLY A 421 16.66 -17.69 -0.57
CA GLY A 421 15.99 -17.76 -1.87
C GLY A 421 16.93 -17.61 -3.08
N SER A 422 16.34 -17.15 -4.18
CA SER A 422 17.00 -16.97 -5.48
C SER A 422 17.77 -15.66 -5.55
N ASN A 423 19.08 -15.73 -5.83
CA ASN A 423 19.99 -14.60 -5.81
C ASN A 423 20.90 -14.56 -7.03
N CYS A 424 21.42 -13.38 -7.34
CA CYS A 424 22.40 -13.23 -8.42
C CYS A 424 23.79 -13.71 -8.00
N GLU A 425 24.64 -14.01 -8.98
CA GLU A 425 26.01 -14.52 -8.77
C GLU A 425 26.82 -13.61 -7.83
N ASP A 426 26.69 -12.28 -7.96
CA ASP A 426 27.34 -11.31 -7.06
C ASP A 426 26.92 -11.51 -5.59
N CYS A 427 25.60 -11.57 -5.33
CA CYS A 427 25.07 -11.74 -3.98
C CYS A 427 25.39 -13.12 -3.41
N ILE A 428 25.42 -14.16 -4.24
CA ILE A 428 25.84 -15.50 -3.85
C ILE A 428 27.30 -15.50 -3.46
N THR A 429 28.17 -14.93 -4.28
CA THR A 429 29.61 -14.86 -4.01
C THR A 429 29.91 -14.08 -2.73
N GLN A 430 29.09 -13.08 -2.42
CA GLN A 430 29.21 -12.30 -1.19
C GLN A 430 28.77 -13.08 0.05
N THR A 431 27.68 -13.85 -0.04
CA THR A 431 27.01 -14.47 1.13
C THR A 431 27.31 -15.94 1.34
N GLN A 432 27.57 -16.70 0.28
CA GLN A 432 27.91 -18.12 0.34
C GLN A 432 29.43 -18.28 0.37
N LYS A 433 29.94 -18.96 1.41
CA LYS A 433 31.36 -19.20 1.63
C LYS A 433 31.60 -20.69 1.90
N CYS A 434 32.83 -21.14 1.71
CA CYS A 434 33.25 -22.50 2.05
C CYS A 434 34.16 -22.47 3.27
N CYS A 435 33.85 -23.26 4.29
CA CYS A 435 34.60 -23.28 5.54
C CYS A 435 35.97 -23.89 5.32
N LYS A 436 37.05 -23.20 5.69
CA LYS A 436 38.42 -23.74 5.53
C LYS A 436 38.69 -25.00 6.36
N LYS A 437 37.94 -25.21 7.45
CA LYS A 437 38.12 -26.35 8.37
C LYS A 437 37.34 -27.60 7.94
N CYS A 438 36.03 -27.49 7.70
CA CYS A 438 35.20 -28.64 7.34
C CYS A 438 34.90 -28.75 5.83
N ARG A 439 35.33 -27.77 5.03
CA ARG A 439 35.03 -27.65 3.58
C ARG A 439 33.54 -27.53 3.23
N GLY A 440 32.64 -27.50 4.21
CA GLY A 440 31.22 -27.29 4.01
C GLY A 440 30.89 -25.85 3.59
N GLY A 441 29.92 -25.72 2.69
CA GLY A 441 29.33 -24.43 2.31
C GLY A 441 28.48 -23.86 3.46
N TYR A 442 28.50 -22.54 3.63
CA TYR A 442 27.67 -21.85 4.61
C TYR A 442 27.29 -20.45 4.13
N CYS A 443 26.12 -19.99 4.58
CA CYS A 443 25.64 -18.65 4.35
C CYS A 443 26.05 -17.73 5.52
N THR A 444 26.67 -16.60 5.23
CA THR A 444 27.04 -15.60 6.26
C THR A 444 25.84 -14.82 6.80
N VAL A 445 24.68 -14.86 6.13
CA VAL A 445 23.47 -14.15 6.55
C VAL A 445 22.71 -14.90 7.63
N HIS A 446 22.54 -16.22 7.47
CA HIS A 446 21.72 -17.04 8.38
C HIS A 446 22.56 -17.89 9.35
N ASN A 447 23.88 -17.81 9.28
CA ASN A 447 24.78 -18.50 10.19
C ASN A 447 25.48 -17.47 11.08
N GLU A 448 24.76 -16.97 12.10
CA GLU A 448 25.08 -15.75 12.87
C GLU A 448 26.45 -15.79 13.60
N GLY A 449 27.01 -16.98 13.86
CA GLY A 449 28.36 -17.16 14.44
C GLY A 449 29.47 -17.42 13.41
N SER A 450 29.17 -17.37 12.11
CA SER A 450 30.15 -17.61 11.04
C SER A 450 30.97 -16.35 10.71
N CYS A 451 32.15 -16.55 10.10
CA CYS A 451 32.98 -15.46 9.59
C CYS A 451 33.29 -15.65 8.11
N SER A 452 34.15 -14.82 7.50
CA SER A 452 34.51 -14.94 6.07
C SER A 452 35.23 -16.25 5.71
N SER A 453 35.80 -16.97 6.69
CA SER A 453 36.63 -18.16 6.47
C SER A 453 36.14 -19.44 7.17
N TYR A 454 35.26 -19.33 8.17
CA TYR A 454 34.81 -20.46 8.99
C TYR A 454 33.29 -20.42 9.23
N CYS A 455 32.63 -21.58 9.19
CA CYS A 455 31.24 -21.71 9.60
C CYS A 455 31.08 -21.65 11.12
N ASP A 456 29.88 -21.31 11.60
CA ASP A 456 29.60 -21.16 13.04
C ASP A 456 30.00 -22.38 13.86
N TRP A 457 29.64 -23.59 13.40
CA TRP A 457 30.03 -24.83 14.07
C TRP A 457 31.55 -24.97 14.30
N CYS A 458 32.35 -24.58 13.29
CA CYS A 458 33.80 -24.65 13.37
C CYS A 458 34.41 -23.54 14.25
N VAL A 459 33.79 -22.36 14.27
CA VAL A 459 34.15 -21.23 15.14
C VAL A 459 33.87 -21.59 16.61
N SER A 460 32.67 -22.12 16.88
CA SER A 460 32.22 -22.49 18.23
C SER A 460 33.05 -23.63 18.83
N ARG A 461 33.47 -24.63 18.02
CA ARG A 461 34.43 -25.66 18.48
C ARG A 461 35.87 -25.15 18.64
N GLY A 462 36.24 -24.02 18.05
CA GLY A 462 37.56 -23.40 18.19
C GLY A 462 37.78 -22.70 19.54
N ARG A 463 36.70 -22.25 20.20
CA ARG A 463 36.78 -21.60 21.52
C ARG A 463 36.96 -22.58 22.69
N GLY A 464 36.69 -23.86 22.49
CA GLY A 464 36.79 -24.90 23.53
C GLY A 464 38.18 -25.48 23.78
N LEU A 465 39.20 -25.12 22.97
CA LEU A 465 40.55 -25.71 23.08
C LEU A 465 41.60 -24.76 23.66
N ALA A 466 41.24 -23.52 24.04
CA ALA A 466 42.16 -22.51 24.57
C ALA A 466 41.97 -22.20 26.07
N GLY A 467 41.29 -23.06 26.83
CA GLY A 467 41.02 -22.86 28.27
C GLY A 467 41.34 -24.05 29.20
N GLY A 468 41.97 -25.12 28.68
CA GLY A 468 42.09 -26.39 29.39
C GLY A 468 43.39 -26.65 30.14
N HIS A 469 44.30 -25.68 30.29
CA HIS A 469 45.56 -25.85 31.01
C HIS A 469 45.85 -24.67 31.95
N GLN A 470 45.22 -24.65 33.13
CA GLN A 470 45.88 -24.36 34.41
C GLN A 470 44.88 -24.36 35.58
N ARG A 471 45.28 -25.04 36.67
CA ARG A 471 44.66 -25.16 38.01
C ARG A 471 43.58 -26.25 38.08
N GLN A 472 43.66 -27.28 38.92
CA GLN A 472 44.15 -27.33 40.31
C GLN A 472 44.89 -28.64 40.62
N LEU A 473 46.15 -28.51 41.04
CA LEU A 473 46.69 -29.24 42.19
C LEU A 473 46.09 -28.60 43.44
N ARG A 474 45.26 -29.34 44.19
CA ARG A 474 45.10 -29.25 45.65
C ARG A 474 44.08 -30.29 46.13
N ALA A 475 44.49 -31.01 47.18
CA ALA A 475 43.87 -32.14 47.88
C ALA A 475 44.08 -33.49 47.20
#